data_AF-A0A5C9DAV6-F1
#
_entry.id   AF-A0A5C9DAV6-F1
#
_cell.length_a   1.000
_cell.length_b   1.000
_cell.length_c   1.000
_cell.angle_alpha   90.00
_cell.angle_beta   90.00
_cell.angle_gamma   90.00
#
_symmetry.space_group_name_H-M   'P 1'
#
loop_
_entity.id
_entity.type
_entity.pdbx_description
1 polymer ?
#
loop_
_entity_poly.entity_id
_entity_poly.type
_entity_poly.pdbx_seq_one_letter_code
_entity_poly.pdbx_strand_id
1 'polypeptide(L)'
;NPESGTNVKIFCFVIGVVQLSIAHLKNIKRDFPDPKFLAQLGSLAMVVGMFNAVLNLVIDAQRFPLTSPALAMIGIGFSLVLTFGNWNGNFFSSLLEGLKAIIPTFLGTVSVFADIVSYIRLWAVALAGLAISETLNGMVVKLLGDPAGRVGAFILGFFFSLILLVVGHSLNFVMSVLSVVVHGIRLNMLEFSSHLGMEWTGYPYEPLSEPAEDNEV
;
A
#
# COMPACT_ATOMS: atom_id res chain seq x y z
N ASN A 1 -7.46 11.69 -22.03
CA ASN A 1 -8.04 10.32 -22.10
C ASN A 1 -8.91 10.13 -20.85
N PRO A 2 -10.24 10.01 -20.96
CA PRO A 2 -11.16 9.92 -19.81
C PRO A 2 -10.88 8.73 -18.88
N GLU A 3 -10.20 7.69 -19.37
CA GLU A 3 -9.86 6.47 -18.62
C GLU A 3 -8.56 6.56 -17.82
N SER A 4 -7.83 7.69 -17.88
CA SER A 4 -6.50 7.80 -17.26
C SER A 4 -6.55 7.63 -15.74
N GLY A 5 -7.51 8.27 -15.06
CA GLY A 5 -7.65 8.19 -13.61
C GLY A 5 -7.91 6.76 -13.12
N THR A 6 -8.74 6.01 -13.86
CA THR A 6 -9.05 4.61 -13.56
C THR A 6 -7.83 3.71 -13.75
N ASN A 7 -7.07 3.89 -14.83
CA ASN A 7 -5.88 3.11 -15.10
C ASN A 7 -4.79 3.30 -14.04
N VAL A 8 -4.63 4.53 -13.51
CA VAL A 8 -3.67 4.78 -12.43
C VAL A 8 -4.10 4.11 -11.11
N LYS A 9 -5.40 4.09 -10.79
CA LYS A 9 -5.90 3.34 -9.62
C LYS A 9 -5.61 1.85 -9.74
N ILE A 10 -5.88 1.26 -10.92
CA ILE A 10 -5.59 -0.16 -11.21
C ILE A 10 -4.10 -0.43 -10.99
N PHE A 11 -3.22 0.44 -11.52
CA PHE A 11 -1.78 0.31 -11.35
C PHE A 11 -1.37 0.33 -9.87
N CYS A 12 -1.92 1.22 -9.05
CA CYS A 12 -1.66 1.24 -7.61
C CYS A 12 -2.09 -0.06 -6.91
N PHE A 13 -3.25 -0.62 -7.27
CA PHE A 13 -3.70 -1.90 -6.70
C PHE A 13 -2.84 -3.08 -7.14
N VAL A 14 -2.34 -3.10 -8.38
CA VAL A 14 -1.40 -4.12 -8.86
C VAL A 14 -0.11 -4.10 -8.02
N ILE A 15 0.42 -2.91 -7.73
CA ILE A 15 1.60 -2.76 -6.85
C ILE A 15 1.32 -3.38 -5.47
N GLY A 16 0.16 -3.08 -4.87
CA GLY A 16 -0.20 -3.61 -3.56
C GLY A 16 -0.32 -5.12 -3.52
N VAL A 17 -0.97 -5.72 -4.52
CA VAL A 17 -1.08 -7.17 -4.63
C VAL A 17 0.26 -7.85 -4.84
N VAL A 18 1.14 -7.26 -5.66
CA VAL A 18 2.49 -7.78 -5.85
C VAL A 18 3.27 -7.77 -4.53
N GLN A 19 3.21 -6.66 -3.78
CA GLN A 19 3.89 -6.54 -2.49
C GLN A 19 3.35 -7.53 -1.45
N LEU A 20 2.03 -7.67 -1.33
CA LEU A 20 1.40 -8.61 -0.40
C LEU A 20 1.67 -10.07 -0.80
N SER A 21 1.69 -10.37 -2.10
CA SER A 21 2.04 -11.71 -2.62
C SER A 21 3.48 -12.08 -2.29
N ILE A 22 4.41 -11.13 -2.37
CA ILE A 22 5.82 -11.33 -1.97
C ILE A 22 5.93 -11.64 -0.47
N ALA A 23 5.12 -10.99 0.38
CA ALA A 23 5.10 -11.27 1.82
C ALA A 23 4.71 -12.73 2.11
N HIS A 24 3.60 -13.19 1.53
CA HIS A 24 3.18 -14.58 1.68
C HIS A 24 4.17 -15.57 1.06
N LEU A 25 4.78 -15.24 -0.08
CA LEU A 25 5.79 -16.11 -0.70
C LEU A 25 7.03 -16.30 0.20
N LYS A 26 7.44 -15.23 0.90
CA LYS A 26 8.53 -15.30 1.89
C LYS A 26 8.14 -16.17 3.10
N ASN A 27 6.91 -16.06 3.59
CA ASN A 27 6.41 -16.91 4.68
C ASN A 27 6.32 -18.38 4.25
N ILE A 28 5.86 -18.68 3.02
CA ILE A 28 5.81 -20.05 2.48
C ILE A 28 7.22 -20.68 2.50
N LYS A 29 8.25 -19.92 2.14
CA LYS A 29 9.63 -20.41 2.17
C LYS A 29 10.16 -20.61 3.59
N ARG A 30 9.75 -19.78 4.56
CA ARG A 30 10.15 -19.89 5.97
C ARG A 30 9.48 -21.07 6.67
N ASP A 31 8.19 -21.27 6.40
CA ASP A 31 7.35 -22.24 7.12
C ASP A 31 7.42 -23.64 6.47
N PHE A 32 8.25 -23.83 5.44
CA PHE A 32 8.52 -25.14 4.85
C PHE A 32 9.50 -25.94 5.76
N PRO A 33 9.19 -27.18 6.19
CA PRO A 33 8.18 -28.14 5.70
C PRO A 33 6.90 -28.31 6.56
N ASP A 34 6.62 -27.41 7.49
CA ASP A 34 5.44 -27.53 8.35
C ASP A 34 4.12 -27.39 7.57
N PRO A 35 3.04 -28.11 7.95
CA PRO A 35 1.73 -28.01 7.29
C PRO A 35 1.09 -26.61 7.37
N LYS A 36 1.67 -25.69 8.16
CA LYS A 36 1.35 -24.26 8.14
C LYS A 36 1.60 -23.61 6.77
N PHE A 37 2.42 -24.21 5.91
CA PHE A 37 2.61 -23.71 4.54
C PHE A 37 1.32 -23.77 3.70
N LEU A 38 0.41 -24.72 3.95
CA LEU A 38 -0.88 -24.80 3.25
C LEU A 38 -1.78 -23.61 3.60
N ALA A 39 -1.73 -23.14 4.85
CA ALA A 39 -2.45 -21.94 5.27
C ALA A 39 -1.89 -20.70 4.57
N GLN A 40 -0.57 -20.58 4.42
CA GLN A 40 0.07 -19.47 3.69
C GLN A 40 -0.26 -19.51 2.18
N LEU A 41 -0.33 -20.70 1.57
CA LEU A 41 -0.79 -20.86 0.20
C LEU A 41 -2.27 -20.45 0.03
N GLY A 42 -3.11 -20.80 1.01
CA GLY A 42 -4.51 -20.35 1.10
C GLY A 42 -4.62 -18.83 1.23
N SER A 43 -3.75 -18.21 2.04
CA SER A 43 -3.69 -16.75 2.18
C SER A 43 -3.26 -16.06 0.88
N LEU A 44 -2.29 -16.62 0.16
CA LEU A 44 -1.89 -16.11 -1.16
C LEU A 44 -3.04 -16.22 -2.17
N ALA A 45 -3.74 -17.35 -2.21
CA ALA A 45 -4.94 -17.51 -3.05
C ALA A 45 -6.04 -16.51 -2.70
N MET A 46 -6.21 -16.21 -1.40
CA MET A 46 -7.14 -15.21 -0.90
C MET A 46 -6.75 -13.80 -1.34
N VAL A 47 -5.47 -13.41 -1.31
CA VAL A 47 -4.99 -12.11 -1.83
C VAL A 47 -5.33 -11.96 -3.32
N VAL A 48 -5.06 -12.99 -4.13
CA VAL A 48 -5.36 -12.96 -5.58
C VAL A 48 -6.87 -12.89 -5.84
N GLY A 49 -7.67 -13.65 -5.09
CA GLY A 49 -9.14 -13.58 -5.19
C GLY A 49 -9.68 -12.21 -4.75
N MET A 50 -9.15 -11.67 -3.66
CA MET A 50 -9.57 -10.38 -3.09
C MET A 50 -9.23 -9.20 -3.99
N PHE A 51 -8.16 -9.28 -4.78
CA PHE A 51 -7.84 -8.28 -5.79
C PHE A 51 -9.00 -8.06 -6.77
N ASN A 52 -9.62 -9.13 -7.27
CA ASN A 52 -10.77 -9.02 -8.18
C ASN A 52 -11.99 -8.40 -7.48
N ALA A 53 -12.19 -8.70 -6.19
CA ALA A 53 -13.25 -8.09 -5.40
C ALA A 53 -13.03 -6.59 -5.16
N VAL A 54 -11.79 -6.17 -4.92
CA VAL A 54 -11.42 -4.75 -4.81
C VAL A 54 -11.64 -4.02 -6.14
N LEU A 55 -11.26 -4.63 -7.27
CA LEU A 55 -11.49 -4.05 -8.60
C LEU A 55 -12.99 -3.88 -8.90
N ASN A 56 -13.80 -4.90 -8.58
CA ASN A 56 -15.25 -4.85 -8.74
C ASN A 56 -15.89 -3.74 -7.88
N LEU A 57 -15.49 -3.60 -6.62
CA LEU A 57 -16.12 -2.68 -5.68
C LEU A 57 -15.64 -1.23 -5.81
N VAL A 58 -14.33 -1.01 -6.03
CA VAL A 58 -13.72 0.32 -5.97
C VAL A 58 -13.63 1.01 -7.32
N ILE A 59 -13.53 0.24 -8.42
CA ILE A 59 -13.39 0.80 -9.77
C ILE A 59 -14.74 0.79 -10.49
N ASP A 60 -15.23 -0.39 -10.85
CA ASP A 60 -16.49 -0.52 -11.58
C ASP A 60 -16.96 -1.99 -11.60
N ALA A 61 -18.18 -2.22 -11.15
CA ALA A 61 -18.78 -3.55 -11.09
C ALA A 61 -19.14 -4.14 -12.46
N GLN A 62 -19.36 -3.29 -13.48
CA GLN A 62 -19.67 -3.70 -14.85
C GLN A 62 -18.41 -4.03 -15.65
N ARG A 63 -17.31 -3.30 -15.41
CA ARG A 63 -16.04 -3.52 -16.11
C ARG A 63 -15.25 -4.71 -15.54
N PHE A 64 -15.37 -4.96 -14.24
CA PHE A 64 -14.72 -6.07 -13.55
C PHE A 64 -15.76 -6.91 -12.81
N PRO A 65 -16.56 -7.74 -13.50
CA PRO A 65 -17.50 -8.61 -12.83
C PRO A 65 -16.75 -9.62 -11.95
N LEU A 66 -17.27 -9.86 -10.74
CA LEU A 66 -16.79 -10.92 -9.86
C LEU A 66 -16.81 -12.25 -10.61
N THR A 67 -15.65 -12.68 -11.07
CA THR A 67 -15.52 -13.90 -11.85
C THR A 67 -15.67 -15.08 -10.90
N SER A 68 -16.48 -16.09 -11.25
CA SER A 68 -16.66 -17.33 -10.46
C SER A 68 -15.35 -17.93 -9.91
N PRO A 69 -14.22 -17.98 -10.64
CA PRO A 69 -12.94 -18.42 -10.09
C PRO A 69 -12.38 -17.54 -8.96
N ALA A 70 -12.61 -16.22 -8.97
CA ALA A 70 -12.12 -15.35 -7.90
C ALA A 70 -12.88 -15.59 -6.59
N LEU A 71 -14.19 -15.80 -6.66
CA LEU A 71 -14.98 -16.16 -5.49
C LEU A 71 -14.59 -17.54 -4.94
N ALA A 72 -14.32 -18.50 -5.84
CA ALA A 72 -13.79 -19.81 -5.46
C ALA A 72 -12.42 -19.70 -4.77
N MET A 73 -11.52 -18.85 -5.26
CA MET A 73 -10.21 -18.62 -4.65
C MET A 73 -10.30 -17.99 -3.26
N ILE A 74 -11.23 -17.06 -3.04
CA ILE A 74 -11.50 -16.50 -1.70
C ILE A 74 -12.04 -17.59 -0.76
N GLY A 75 -13.03 -18.37 -1.21
CA GLY A 75 -13.62 -19.44 -0.40
C GLY A 75 -12.64 -20.56 -0.06
N ILE A 76 -11.85 -21.01 -1.04
CA ILE A 76 -10.80 -22.03 -0.87
C ILE A 76 -9.69 -21.48 0.04
N GLY A 77 -9.26 -20.24 -0.17
CA GLY A 77 -8.27 -19.59 0.68
C GLY A 77 -8.71 -19.46 2.13
N PHE A 78 -9.96 -19.04 2.36
CA PHE A 78 -10.56 -18.98 3.70
C PHE A 78 -10.63 -20.35 4.37
N SER A 79 -11.07 -21.37 3.63
CA SER A 79 -11.13 -22.74 4.14
C SER A 79 -9.75 -23.31 4.50
N LEU A 80 -8.73 -23.03 3.68
CA LEU A 80 -7.35 -23.46 3.93
C LEU A 80 -6.75 -22.76 5.16
N VAL A 81 -6.96 -21.46 5.30
CA VAL A 81 -6.48 -20.71 6.47
C VAL A 81 -7.20 -21.18 7.74
N LEU A 82 -8.50 -21.46 7.66
CA LEU A 82 -9.28 -21.96 8.80
C LEU A 82 -8.83 -23.37 9.23
N THR A 83 -8.52 -24.26 8.29
CA THR A 83 -8.16 -25.65 8.60
C THR A 83 -6.70 -25.85 9.00
N PHE A 84 -5.77 -25.12 8.38
CA PHE A 84 -4.33 -25.31 8.58
C PHE A 84 -3.67 -24.20 9.39
N GLY A 85 -4.39 -23.14 9.76
CA GLY A 85 -3.86 -22.02 10.54
C GLY A 85 -3.38 -22.41 11.94
N ASN A 86 -4.07 -23.36 12.60
CA ASN A 86 -3.69 -23.91 13.90
C ASN A 86 -3.54 -25.43 13.83
N TRP A 87 -2.50 -25.90 13.14
CA TRP A 87 -2.28 -27.33 12.95
C TRP A 87 -1.89 -28.02 14.27
N ASN A 88 -2.76 -28.89 14.78
CA ASN A 88 -2.57 -29.66 16.02
C ASN A 88 -2.52 -31.19 15.76
N GLY A 89 -1.92 -31.62 14.65
CA GLY A 89 -1.65 -33.04 14.33
C GLY A 89 -2.84 -33.85 13.79
N ASN A 90 -4.10 -33.52 14.15
CA ASN A 90 -5.31 -34.16 13.62
C ASN A 90 -6.19 -33.18 12.82
N PHE A 91 -6.72 -33.61 11.68
CA PHE A 91 -7.60 -32.80 10.82
C PHE A 91 -8.85 -32.28 11.56
N PHE A 92 -9.53 -33.15 12.32
CA PHE A 92 -10.76 -32.77 13.03
C PHE A 92 -10.50 -31.83 14.20
N SER A 93 -9.38 -32.02 14.93
CA SER A 93 -8.96 -31.13 16.01
C SER A 93 -8.54 -29.76 15.47
N SER A 94 -7.81 -29.74 14.35
CA SER A 94 -7.38 -28.49 13.68
C SER A 94 -8.58 -27.74 13.09
N LEU A 95 -9.60 -28.44 12.56
CA LEU A 95 -10.85 -27.83 12.11
C LEU A 95 -11.66 -27.24 13.29
N LEU A 96 -11.70 -27.94 14.43
CA LEU A 96 -12.40 -27.45 15.62
C LEU A 96 -11.71 -26.22 16.22
N GLU A 97 -10.37 -26.22 16.27
CA GLU A 97 -9.58 -25.06 16.69
C GLU A 97 -9.70 -23.91 15.69
N GLY A 98 -9.70 -24.20 14.39
CA GLY A 98 -9.99 -23.25 13.32
C GLY A 98 -11.37 -22.61 13.44
N LEU A 99 -12.38 -23.40 13.78
CA LEU A 99 -13.74 -22.90 13.99
C LEU A 99 -13.84 -22.03 15.26
N LYS A 100 -13.08 -22.34 16.31
CA LYS A 100 -12.94 -21.46 17.49
C LYS A 100 -12.23 -20.15 17.13
N ALA A 101 -11.29 -20.20 16.19
CA ALA A 101 -10.57 -19.05 15.67
C ALA A 101 -11.25 -18.36 14.47
N ILE A 102 -12.52 -18.67 14.19
CA ILE A 102 -13.22 -18.15 13.01
C ILE A 102 -13.32 -16.63 12.99
N ILE A 103 -13.49 -16.01 14.17
CA ILE A 103 -13.54 -14.54 14.30
C ILE A 103 -12.19 -13.93 13.88
N PRO A 104 -11.04 -14.32 14.46
CA PRO A 104 -9.72 -13.91 13.97
C PRO A 104 -9.51 -14.16 12.48
N THR A 105 -9.86 -15.34 11.95
CA THR A 105 -9.66 -15.69 10.53
C THR A 105 -10.51 -14.82 9.60
N PHE A 106 -11.76 -14.54 9.99
CA PHE A 106 -12.63 -13.64 9.25
C PHE A 106 -12.10 -12.20 9.26
N LEU A 107 -11.67 -11.71 10.42
CA LEU A 107 -11.04 -10.39 10.52
C LEU A 107 -9.76 -10.30 9.68
N GLY A 108 -8.96 -11.36 9.63
CA GLY A 108 -7.80 -11.45 8.74
C GLY A 108 -8.17 -11.33 7.26
N THR A 109 -9.27 -11.94 6.84
CA THR A 109 -9.78 -11.84 5.46
C THR A 109 -10.21 -10.40 5.14
N VAL A 110 -10.90 -9.74 6.06
CA VAL A 110 -11.27 -8.31 5.92
C VAL A 110 -10.04 -7.42 5.93
N SER A 111 -9.01 -7.75 6.72
CA SER A 111 -7.73 -7.05 6.73
C SER A 111 -7.07 -7.10 5.36
N VAL A 112 -6.99 -8.28 4.72
CA VAL A 112 -6.44 -8.40 3.35
C VAL A 112 -7.14 -7.47 2.37
N PHE A 113 -8.45 -7.34 2.45
CA PHE A 113 -9.20 -6.39 1.64
C PHE A 113 -8.80 -4.94 1.95
N ALA A 114 -8.78 -4.57 3.23
CA ALA A 114 -8.41 -3.22 3.67
C ALA A 114 -6.98 -2.84 3.27
N ASP A 115 -6.06 -3.80 3.31
CA ASP A 115 -4.66 -3.65 2.95
C ASP A 115 -4.52 -3.39 1.44
N ILE A 116 -5.23 -4.12 0.57
CA ILE A 116 -5.20 -3.85 -0.88
C ILE A 116 -5.82 -2.47 -1.19
N VAL A 117 -6.95 -2.14 -0.55
CA VAL A 117 -7.62 -0.84 -0.75
C VAL A 117 -6.74 0.32 -0.31
N SER A 118 -5.89 0.13 0.70
CA SER A 118 -5.02 1.18 1.22
C SER A 118 -4.08 1.79 0.17
N TYR A 119 -3.71 1.02 -0.87
CA TYR A 119 -2.82 1.46 -1.96
C TYR A 119 -3.46 2.55 -2.83
N ILE A 120 -4.78 2.78 -2.72
CA ILE A 120 -5.45 3.95 -3.30
C ILE A 120 -4.81 5.27 -2.83
N ARG A 121 -4.12 5.23 -1.69
CA ARG A 121 -3.39 6.37 -1.12
C ARG A 121 -2.28 6.88 -2.03
N LEU A 122 -1.59 5.97 -2.75
CA LEU A 122 -0.56 6.34 -3.72
C LEU A 122 -1.17 7.09 -4.91
N TRP A 123 -2.37 6.69 -5.34
CA TRP A 123 -3.13 7.42 -6.35
C TRP A 123 -3.57 8.80 -5.84
N ALA A 124 -4.08 8.88 -4.61
CA ALA A 124 -4.57 10.13 -4.02
C ALA A 124 -3.48 11.21 -3.91
N VAL A 125 -2.26 10.84 -3.49
CA VAL A 125 -1.12 11.78 -3.49
C VAL A 125 -0.76 12.23 -4.90
N ALA A 126 -0.70 11.32 -5.86
CA ALA A 126 -0.35 11.67 -7.24
C ALA A 126 -1.38 12.64 -7.84
N LEU A 127 -2.66 12.41 -7.57
CA LEU A 127 -3.75 13.31 -7.99
C LEU A 127 -3.64 14.68 -7.31
N ALA A 128 -3.32 14.72 -6.01
CA ALA A 128 -3.13 15.98 -5.28
C ALA A 128 -1.96 16.79 -5.85
N GLY A 129 -0.83 16.15 -6.14
CA GLY A 129 0.34 16.80 -6.76
C GLY A 129 0.03 17.35 -8.16
N LEU A 130 -0.75 16.62 -8.96
CA LEU A 130 -1.23 17.11 -10.25
C LEU A 130 -2.09 18.37 -10.09
N ALA A 131 -3.08 18.35 -9.19
CA ALA A 131 -3.95 19.50 -8.94
C ALA A 131 -3.17 20.73 -8.43
N ILE A 132 -2.16 20.52 -7.58
CA ILE A 132 -1.26 21.60 -7.13
C ILE A 132 -0.48 22.17 -8.31
N SER A 133 0.09 21.34 -9.18
CA SER A 133 0.81 21.81 -10.36
C SER A 133 -0.11 22.58 -11.33
N GLU A 134 -1.33 22.09 -11.57
CA GLU A 134 -2.32 22.76 -12.42
C GLU A 134 -2.72 24.14 -11.86
N THR A 135 -2.95 24.24 -10.56
CA THR A 135 -3.29 25.51 -9.91
C THR A 135 -2.14 26.51 -9.94
N LEU A 136 -0.91 26.07 -9.68
CA LEU A 136 0.29 26.92 -9.79
C LEU A 136 0.51 27.40 -11.22
N ASN A 137 0.42 26.51 -12.21
CA ASN A 137 0.57 26.85 -13.62
C ASN A 137 -0.54 27.81 -14.08
N GLY A 138 -1.77 27.59 -13.61
CA GLY A 138 -2.89 28.50 -13.87
C GLY A 138 -2.69 29.90 -13.27
N MET A 139 -2.07 30.01 -12.09
CA MET A 139 -1.71 31.31 -11.51
C MET A 139 -0.59 32.00 -12.32
N VAL A 140 0.42 31.25 -12.76
CA VAL A 140 1.53 31.77 -13.58
C VAL A 140 1.03 32.34 -14.91
N VAL A 141 0.17 31.63 -15.62
CA VAL A 141 -0.39 32.09 -16.91
C VAL A 141 -1.19 33.39 -16.72
N LYS A 142 -1.98 33.48 -15.64
CA LYS A 142 -2.73 34.69 -15.32
C LYS A 142 -1.82 35.89 -14.98
N LEU A 143 -0.68 35.62 -14.35
CA LEU A 143 0.28 36.65 -13.92
C LEU A 143 1.17 37.14 -15.07
N LEU A 144 1.45 36.28 -16.07
CA LEU A 144 2.15 36.65 -17.30
C LEU A 144 1.31 37.53 -18.24
N GLY A 145 -0.02 37.34 -18.26
CA GLY A 145 -0.96 38.23 -18.96
C GLY A 145 -0.74 38.37 -20.46
N ASP A 146 -1.46 39.31 -21.10
CA ASP A 146 -1.32 39.62 -22.52
C ASP A 146 -0.09 40.54 -22.74
N PRO A 147 0.89 40.17 -23.58
CA PRO A 147 2.07 40.98 -23.85
C PRO A 147 1.78 42.35 -24.50
N ALA A 148 0.54 42.60 -24.94
CA ALA A 148 0.19 43.75 -25.77
C ALA A 148 0.13 45.13 -25.07
N GLY A 149 0.20 45.22 -23.74
CA GLY A 149 -0.17 46.47 -23.04
C GLY A 149 0.95 47.35 -22.48
N ARG A 150 1.87 46.80 -21.68
CA ARG A 150 2.85 47.57 -20.89
C ARG A 150 4.09 46.74 -20.56
N VAL A 151 5.24 47.06 -21.15
CA VAL A 151 6.53 46.37 -20.92
C VAL A 151 6.89 46.29 -19.42
N GLY A 152 6.59 47.35 -18.64
CA GLY A 152 6.82 47.35 -17.19
C GLY A 152 5.95 46.37 -16.40
N ALA A 153 4.69 46.16 -16.82
CA ALA A 153 3.80 45.19 -16.18
C ALA A 153 4.20 43.75 -16.55
N PHE A 154 4.69 43.55 -17.77
CA PHE A 154 5.21 42.26 -18.23
C PHE A 154 6.48 41.84 -17.47
N ILE A 155 7.45 42.76 -17.28
CA ILE A 155 8.68 42.47 -16.52
C ILE A 155 8.36 42.12 -15.06
N LEU A 156 7.44 42.86 -14.44
CA LEU A 156 7.01 42.59 -13.06
C LEU A 156 6.26 41.26 -12.96
N GLY A 157 5.32 40.99 -13.87
CA GLY A 157 4.58 39.73 -13.94
C GLY A 157 5.48 38.52 -14.21
N PHE A 158 6.49 38.66 -15.07
CA PHE A 158 7.50 37.64 -15.33
C PHE A 158 8.34 37.33 -14.07
N PHE A 159 8.79 38.37 -13.36
CA PHE A 159 9.58 38.19 -12.14
C PHE A 159 8.81 37.42 -11.06
N PHE A 160 7.56 37.81 -10.77
CA PHE A 160 6.74 37.09 -9.80
C PHE A 160 6.35 35.69 -10.28
N SER A 161 6.14 35.49 -11.59
CA SER A 161 5.85 34.17 -12.17
C SER A 161 7.02 33.22 -12.02
N LEU A 162 8.25 33.70 -12.22
CA LEU A 162 9.46 32.92 -12.03
C LEU A 162 9.61 32.48 -10.57
N ILE A 163 9.39 33.40 -9.62
CA ILE A 163 9.40 33.07 -8.18
C ILE A 163 8.31 32.03 -7.86
N LEU A 164 7.10 32.24 -8.37
CA LEU A 164 5.97 31.35 -8.11
C LEU A 164 6.20 29.96 -8.71
N LEU A 165 6.80 29.86 -9.90
CA LEU A 165 7.20 28.57 -10.48
C LEU A 165 8.22 27.85 -9.62
N VAL A 166 9.28 28.55 -9.18
CA VAL A 166 10.35 27.97 -8.36
C VAL A 166 9.81 27.52 -7.00
N VAL A 167 9.09 28.39 -6.29
CA VAL A 167 8.52 28.08 -4.97
C VAL A 167 7.42 27.03 -5.07
N GLY A 168 6.53 27.16 -6.05
CA GLY A 168 5.44 26.22 -6.26
C GLY A 168 5.91 24.81 -6.61
N HIS A 169 6.87 24.68 -7.53
CA HIS A 169 7.40 23.36 -7.90
C HIS A 169 8.29 22.75 -6.81
N SER A 170 9.08 23.57 -6.10
CA SER A 170 9.85 23.08 -4.95
C SER A 170 8.94 22.58 -3.83
N LEU A 171 7.86 23.29 -3.51
CA LEU A 171 6.87 22.84 -2.54
C LEU A 171 6.16 21.56 -3.01
N ASN A 172 5.75 21.49 -4.27
CA ASN A 172 5.14 20.28 -4.84
C ASN A 172 6.07 19.06 -4.77
N PHE A 173 7.38 19.27 -5.00
CA PHE A 173 8.39 18.23 -4.89
C PHE A 173 8.55 17.75 -3.44
N VAL A 174 8.68 18.67 -2.48
CA VAL A 174 8.79 18.34 -1.05
C VAL A 174 7.56 17.57 -0.56
N MET A 175 6.35 18.02 -0.91
CA MET A 175 5.11 17.35 -0.54
C MET A 175 5.00 15.95 -1.15
N SER A 176 5.46 15.79 -2.39
CA SER A 176 5.49 14.48 -3.05
C SER A 176 6.46 13.52 -2.35
N VAL A 177 7.66 13.98 -2.00
CA VAL A 177 8.66 13.16 -1.28
C VAL A 177 8.16 12.80 0.12
N LEU A 178 7.68 13.77 0.89
CA LEU A 178 7.15 13.54 2.24
C LEU A 178 6.00 12.54 2.19
N SER A 179 5.09 12.70 1.24
CA SER A 179 3.95 11.82 1.07
C SER A 179 4.38 10.38 0.74
N VAL A 180 5.36 10.18 -0.16
CA VAL A 180 5.88 8.83 -0.45
C VAL A 180 6.55 8.22 0.78
N VAL A 181 7.30 9.00 1.57
CA VAL A 181 7.96 8.51 2.79
C VAL A 181 6.94 8.10 3.84
N VAL A 182 6.00 8.97 4.22
CA VAL A 182 5.06 8.66 5.30
C VAL A 182 4.05 7.59 4.91
N HIS A 183 3.63 7.56 3.65
CA HIS A 183 2.72 6.54 3.16
C HIS A 183 3.44 5.24 2.86
N GLY A 184 4.68 5.27 2.37
CA GLY A 184 5.52 4.09 2.19
C GLY A 184 5.86 3.41 3.52
N ILE A 185 6.23 4.20 4.55
CA ILE A 185 6.44 3.68 5.92
C ILE A 185 5.15 3.05 6.44
N ARG A 186 3.99 3.70 6.23
CA ARG A 186 2.70 3.15 6.66
C ARG A 186 2.42 1.80 6.02
N LEU A 187 2.59 1.69 4.70
CA LEU A 187 2.37 0.43 3.97
C LEU A 187 3.37 -0.65 4.42
N ASN A 188 4.63 -0.30 4.67
CA ASN A 188 5.65 -1.25 5.11
C ASN A 188 5.49 -1.70 6.57
N MET A 189 5.21 -0.77 7.48
CA MET A 189 5.08 -1.05 8.92
C MET A 189 3.74 -1.68 9.27
N LEU A 190 2.63 -1.28 8.62
CA LEU A 190 1.31 -1.79 9.00
C LEU A 190 0.89 -3.01 8.19
N GLU A 191 1.21 -3.07 6.90
CA GLU A 191 0.68 -4.14 6.04
C GLU A 191 1.74 -5.22 5.84
N PHE A 192 2.95 -4.86 5.41
CA PHE A 192 4.00 -5.87 5.19
C PHE A 192 4.47 -6.53 6.49
N SER A 193 4.65 -5.76 7.58
CA SER A 193 5.02 -6.33 8.88
C SER A 193 3.93 -7.20 9.50
N SER A 194 2.66 -6.83 9.32
CA SER A 194 1.53 -7.60 9.84
C SER A 194 1.42 -8.95 9.13
N HIS A 195 1.53 -8.96 7.80
CA HIS A 195 1.53 -10.20 7.01
C HIS A 195 2.76 -11.07 7.24
N LEU A 196 3.91 -10.49 7.63
CA LEU A 196 5.09 -11.26 8.02
C LEU A 196 5.00 -11.91 9.41
N GLY A 197 4.02 -11.51 10.24
CA GLY A 197 3.94 -11.91 11.64
C GLY A 197 5.16 -11.44 12.45
N MET A 198 5.74 -10.30 12.08
CA MET A 198 6.91 -9.75 12.77
C MET A 198 6.43 -9.06 14.05
N GLU A 199 6.68 -9.67 15.20
CA GLU A 199 6.55 -9.00 16.48
C GLU A 199 7.74 -8.04 16.63
N TRP A 200 7.46 -6.73 16.73
CA TRP A 200 8.48 -5.69 16.95
C TRP A 200 9.02 -5.72 18.39
N THR A 201 9.16 -6.91 18.95
CA THR A 201 9.62 -7.17 20.31
C THR A 201 10.90 -7.98 20.21
N GLY A 202 11.97 -7.44 20.77
CA GLY A 202 13.28 -8.08 20.79
C GLY A 202 14.24 -7.32 21.69
N TYR A 203 15.33 -7.97 22.07
CA TYR A 203 16.42 -7.31 22.77
C TYR A 203 17.42 -6.77 21.73
N PRO A 204 17.75 -5.47 21.75
CA PRO A 204 18.80 -4.95 20.89
C PRO A 204 20.12 -5.68 21.22
N TYR A 205 20.85 -6.12 20.20
CA TYR A 205 22.16 -6.73 20.43
C TYR A 205 23.10 -5.67 21.01
N GLU A 206 23.40 -5.80 22.30
CA GLU A 206 24.44 -5.01 22.98
C GLU A 206 25.73 -5.85 22.97
N PRO A 207 26.67 -5.57 22.04
CA PRO A 207 27.96 -6.25 22.07
C PRO A 207 28.71 -5.89 23.35
N LEU A 208 29.55 -6.80 23.82
CA LEU A 208 30.46 -6.54 24.93
C LEU A 208 31.39 -5.38 24.55
N SER A 209 31.18 -4.20 25.13
CA SER A 209 32.08 -3.05 25.02
C SER A 209 33.09 -3.08 26.15
N GLU A 210 34.39 -3.03 25.84
CA GLU A 210 35.41 -2.72 26.83
C GLU A 210 35.20 -1.27 27.29
N PRO A 211 35.12 -0.97 28.60
CA PRO A 211 35.07 0.40 29.06
C PRO A 211 36.37 1.08 28.65
N ALA A 212 36.31 1.93 27.62
CA ALA A 212 37.38 2.89 27.38
C ALA A 212 37.43 3.79 28.62
N GLU A 213 38.59 3.80 29.27
CA GLU A 213 38.89 4.68 30.40
C GLU A 213 39.00 6.12 29.87
N ASP A 214 37.86 6.69 29.50
CA ASP A 214 37.74 8.11 29.18
C ASP A 214 37.75 8.86 30.51
N ASN A 215 38.97 9.27 30.89
CA ASN A 215 39.18 10.32 31.86
C ASN A 215 38.44 11.58 31.37
N GLU A 216 37.65 12.16 32.26
CA GLU A 216 36.85 13.39 32.14
C GLU A 216 35.37 13.20 31.78
N VAL A 217 34.56 13.13 32.86
CA VAL A 217 33.22 13.75 32.92
C VAL A 217 33.17 14.68 34.13
#